data_AF-A4S5T6-F1
#
_entry.id   AF-A4S5T6-F1
#
_cell.length_a   1.000
_cell.length_b   1.000
_cell.length_c   1.000
_cell.angle_alpha   90.00
_cell.angle_beta   90.00
_cell.angle_gamma   90.00
#
_symmetry.space_group_name_H-M   'P 1'
#
loop_
_entity.id
_entity.type
_entity.pdbx_description
1 polymer ?
#
loop_
_entity_poly.entity_id
_entity_poly.type
_entity_poly.pdbx_seq_one_letter_code
_entity_poly.pdbx_strand_id
1 'polypeptide(L)'
;MHPDQATDAAVDFALERNLPFAVVPCCVYAKEFGKRRLADGSRVTTHAHLVDHLVQKAGLTDVRVAELPFPGKNVVVYGTGRRASTCVAVQTPQRGGVGE
;
A
#
# COMPACT_ATOMS: atom_id res chain seq x y z
N MET A 1 -7.72 13.78 13.74
CA MET A 1 -7.84 12.79 12.64
C MET A 1 -6.44 12.42 12.21
N HIS A 2 -6.04 11.15 12.33
CA HIS A 2 -4.79 10.67 11.77
C HIS A 2 -5.05 10.07 10.38
N PRO A 3 -4.33 10.50 9.32
CA PRO A 3 -4.60 10.10 7.94
C PRO A 3 -4.41 8.59 7.70
N ASP A 4 -3.60 7.93 8.51
CA ASP A 4 -3.31 6.49 8.42
C ASP A 4 -4.50 5.58 8.78
N GLN A 5 -5.53 6.10 9.46
CA GLN A 5 -6.76 5.34 9.69
C GLN A 5 -7.51 5.06 8.39
N ALA A 6 -7.34 5.92 7.39
CA ALA A 6 -8.03 5.84 6.11
C ALA A 6 -7.37 4.88 5.10
N THR A 7 -6.21 4.27 5.42
CA THR A 7 -5.50 3.37 4.48
C THR A 7 -6.37 2.20 4.04
N ASP A 8 -7.11 1.59 4.98
CA ASP A 8 -7.97 0.44 4.69
C ASP A 8 -9.15 0.84 3.80
N ALA A 9 -9.82 1.95 4.13
CA ALA A 9 -10.92 2.50 3.35
C ALA A 9 -10.49 3.00 1.96
N ALA A 10 -9.28 3.55 1.83
CA ALA A 10 -8.71 3.98 0.55
C ALA A 10 -8.45 2.79 -0.38
N VAL A 11 -7.94 1.69 0.17
CA VAL A 11 -7.72 0.44 -0.58
C VAL A 11 -9.07 -0.19 -0.95
N ASP A 12 -10.03 -0.26 -0.03
CA ASP A 12 -11.38 -0.78 -0.31
C ASP A 12 -12.06 0.02 -1.43
N PHE A 13 -12.00 1.36 -1.36
CA PHE A 13 -12.55 2.24 -2.39
C PHE A 13 -11.92 2.00 -3.77
N ALA A 14 -10.59 1.84 -3.80
CA ALA A 14 -9.85 1.58 -5.03
C ALA A 14 -10.19 0.20 -5.63
N LEU A 15 -10.30 -0.83 -4.80
CA LEU A 15 -10.67 -2.18 -5.21
C LEU A 15 -12.12 -2.21 -5.76
N GLU A 16 -13.08 -1.60 -5.05
CA GLU A 16 -14.48 -1.50 -5.51
C GLU A 16 -14.59 -0.81 -6.89
N ARG A 17 -13.76 0.20 -7.15
CA ARG A 17 -13.79 0.99 -8.38
C ARG A 17 -12.77 0.53 -9.43
N ASN A 18 -12.06 -0.56 -9.15
CA ASN A 18 -10.99 -1.09 -10.01
C ASN A 18 -9.94 -0.02 -10.38
N LEU A 19 -9.64 0.90 -9.46
CA LEU A 19 -8.69 1.99 -9.66
C LEU A 19 -7.27 1.54 -9.31
N PRO A 20 -6.25 2.05 -10.02
CA PRO A 20 -4.87 1.92 -9.56
C PRO A 20 -4.70 2.68 -8.23
N PHE A 21 -3.95 2.10 -7.30
CA PHE A 21 -3.68 2.71 -6.01
C PHE A 21 -2.24 2.45 -5.55
N ALA A 22 -1.71 3.34 -4.71
CA ALA A 22 -0.45 3.15 -4.01
C ALA A 22 -0.58 3.76 -2.61
N VAL A 23 -0.32 2.97 -1.58
CA VAL A 23 -0.41 3.39 -0.18
C VAL A 23 0.84 2.99 0.58
N VAL A 24 1.32 3.89 1.45
CA VAL A 24 2.46 3.63 2.35
C VAL A 24 1.90 3.47 3.77
N PRO A 25 1.62 2.25 4.24
CA PRO A 25 1.18 2.04 5.61
C PRO A 25 2.31 2.39 6.60
N CYS A 26 2.08 3.34 7.51
CA CYS A 26 3.07 3.69 8.53
C CYS A 26 2.75 3.10 9.92
N CYS A 27 1.49 3.20 10.37
CA CYS A 27 1.06 2.83 11.71
C CYS A 27 -0.11 1.84 11.67
N VAL A 28 -0.04 0.79 12.51
CA VAL A 28 -1.06 -0.28 12.57
C VAL A 28 -2.30 0.08 13.36
N TYR A 29 -2.18 1.04 14.28
CA TYR A 29 -3.22 1.44 15.23
C TYR A 29 -3.90 0.23 15.88
N ALA A 30 -3.11 -0.75 16.35
CA ALA A 30 -3.62 -2.02 16.89
C ALA A 30 -4.59 -1.85 18.08
N LYS A 31 -4.50 -0.72 18.81
CA LYS A 31 -5.43 -0.35 19.87
C LYS A 31 -6.80 0.13 19.35
N GLU A 32 -6.83 0.86 18.22
CA GLU A 32 -8.09 1.38 17.63
C GLU A 32 -8.72 0.38 16.65
N PHE A 33 -7.90 -0.38 15.92
CA PHE A 33 -8.35 -1.44 15.01
C PHE A 33 -8.14 -2.84 15.59
N GLY A 34 -8.50 -3.04 16.86
CA GLY A 34 -8.42 -4.34 17.53
C GLY A 34 -9.27 -5.45 16.89
N LYS A 35 -10.13 -5.11 15.93
CA LYS A 35 -10.95 -6.03 15.12
C LYS A 35 -10.28 -6.50 13.82
N ARG A 36 -9.17 -5.87 13.36
CA ARG A 36 -8.45 -6.34 12.17
C ARG A 36 -7.81 -7.70 12.43
N ARG A 37 -8.02 -8.63 11.50
CA ARG A 37 -7.54 -10.01 11.56
C ARG A 37 -6.97 -10.38 10.20
N LEU A 38 -5.82 -11.03 10.20
CA LEU A 38 -5.34 -11.75 9.01
C LEU A 38 -6.28 -12.92 8.72
N ALA A 39 -6.18 -13.50 7.52
CA ALA A 39 -6.94 -14.68 7.14
C ALA A 39 -6.67 -15.91 8.05
N ASP A 40 -5.54 -15.93 8.75
CA ASP A 40 -5.17 -16.94 9.74
C ASP A 40 -5.84 -16.72 11.13
N GLY A 41 -6.57 -15.61 11.31
CA GLY A 41 -7.18 -15.23 12.58
C GLY A 41 -6.24 -14.46 13.54
N SER A 42 -5.00 -14.18 13.13
CA SER A 42 -4.03 -13.43 13.91
C SER A 42 -4.36 -11.94 13.96
N ARG A 43 -4.02 -11.28 15.08
CA ARG A 43 -4.22 -9.82 15.22
C ARG A 43 -3.17 -9.06 14.40
N VAL A 44 -3.62 -8.01 13.71
CA VAL A 44 -2.73 -7.06 13.03
C VAL A 44 -2.07 -6.13 14.05
N THR A 45 -0.94 -6.55 14.60
CA THR A 45 -0.18 -5.81 15.63
C THR A 45 1.15 -5.28 15.13
N THR A 46 1.66 -5.81 14.02
CA THR A 46 2.94 -5.43 13.43
C THR A 46 2.74 -4.82 12.06
N HIS A 47 3.70 -3.98 11.65
CA HIS A 47 3.66 -3.36 10.32
C HIS A 47 3.67 -4.41 9.20
N ALA A 48 4.42 -5.51 9.36
CA ALA A 48 4.37 -6.66 8.46
C ALA A 48 2.96 -7.26 8.36
N HIS A 49 2.27 -7.47 9.48
CA HIS A 49 0.87 -7.96 9.45
C HIS A 49 -0.06 -6.98 8.71
N LEU A 50 0.18 -5.67 8.81
CA LEU A 50 -0.66 -4.70 8.09
C LEU A 50 -0.43 -4.79 6.57
N VAL A 51 0.82 -5.00 6.14
CA VAL A 51 1.14 -5.23 4.73
C VAL A 51 0.50 -6.53 4.25
N ASP A 52 0.66 -7.63 4.99
CA ASP A 52 0.02 -8.92 4.67
C ASP A 52 -1.51 -8.82 4.58
N HIS A 53 -2.13 -8.12 5.55
CA HIS A 53 -3.58 -7.88 5.55
C HIS A 53 -4.05 -7.16 4.28
N LEU A 54 -3.30 -6.13 3.86
CA LEU A 54 -3.62 -5.37 2.65
C LEU A 54 -3.42 -6.21 1.37
N VAL A 55 -2.35 -7.01 1.31
CA VAL A 55 -2.09 -7.91 0.18
C VAL A 55 -3.16 -8.99 0.07
N GLN A 56 -3.54 -9.62 1.19
CA GLN A 56 -4.61 -10.63 1.23
C GLN A 56 -5.94 -10.03 0.80
N LYS A 57 -6.29 -8.86 1.33
CA LYS A 57 -7.51 -8.11 0.97
C LYS A 57 -7.54 -7.76 -0.52
N ALA A 58 -6.41 -7.41 -1.09
CA ALA A 58 -6.31 -7.02 -2.49
C ALA A 58 -6.12 -8.19 -3.47
N GLY A 59 -6.12 -9.45 -3.00
CA GLY A 59 -5.88 -10.68 -3.78
C GLY A 59 -6.82 -10.93 -4.97
N LEU A 60 -7.75 -10.01 -5.26
CA LEU A 60 -8.57 -9.98 -6.47
C LEU A 60 -7.91 -9.18 -7.63
N THR A 61 -6.80 -8.47 -7.39
CA THR A 61 -6.11 -7.58 -8.34
C THR A 61 -4.59 -7.77 -8.27
N ASP A 62 -3.85 -7.49 -9.35
CA ASP A 62 -2.39 -7.41 -9.37
C ASP A 62 -1.88 -6.38 -8.34
N VAL A 63 -1.53 -6.85 -7.15
CA VAL A 63 -0.96 -6.04 -6.06
C VAL A 63 0.48 -6.46 -5.80
N ARG A 64 1.31 -5.44 -5.59
CA ARG A 64 2.74 -5.56 -5.37
C ARG A 64 3.14 -4.74 -4.15
N VAL A 65 4.25 -5.16 -3.57
CA VAL A 65 4.90 -4.49 -2.45
C VAL A 65 6.29 -4.05 -2.91
N ALA A 66 6.66 -2.82 -2.61
CA ALA A 66 8.01 -2.31 -2.87
C ALA A 66 8.52 -1.48 -1.70
N GLU A 67 9.84 -1.33 -1.61
CA GLU A 67 10.50 -0.45 -0.65
C GLU A 67 10.95 0.83 -1.35
N LEU A 68 10.60 1.98 -0.79
CA LEU A 68 10.97 3.28 -1.30
C LEU A 68 12.30 3.75 -0.69
N PRO A 69 13.12 4.53 -1.44
CA PRO A 69 14.44 4.96 -0.98
C PRO A 69 14.36 6.16 -0.01
N PHE A 70 13.63 6.02 1.09
CA PHE A 70 13.58 7.01 2.16
C PHE A 70 13.59 6.36 3.55
N PRO A 71 14.10 7.05 4.59
CA PRO A 71 14.20 6.48 5.93
C PRO A 71 12.84 6.37 6.62
N GLY A 72 12.65 5.32 7.44
CA GLY A 72 11.45 5.13 8.25
C GLY A 72 10.54 4.01 7.72
N LYS A 73 9.23 4.26 7.66
CA LYS A 73 8.25 3.30 7.10
C LYS A 73 8.13 3.54 5.60
N ASN A 74 8.92 2.80 4.83
CA ASN A 74 9.12 3.00 3.40
C ASN A 74 8.51 1.91 2.52
N VAL A 75 7.77 0.97 3.11
CA VAL A 75 7.09 -0.07 2.36
C VAL A 75 5.81 0.49 1.74
N VAL A 76 5.71 0.44 0.42
CA VAL A 76 4.52 0.81 -0.34
C VAL A 76 3.81 -0.45 -0.83
N VAL A 77 2.49 -0.49 -0.66
CA VAL A 77 1.60 -1.47 -1.26
C VAL A 77 0.85 -0.79 -2.40
N TYR A 78 0.99 -1.29 -3.61
CA TYR A 78 0.38 -0.70 -4.80
C TYR A 78 -0.27 -1.75 -5.69
N GLY A 79 -1.37 -1.39 -6.33
CA GLY A 79 -2.08 -2.23 -7.28
C GLY A 79 -2.33 -1.49 -8.58
N THR A 80 -2.16 -2.17 -9.72
CA THR A 80 -2.32 -1.53 -11.04
C THR A 80 -3.78 -1.43 -11.50
N GLY A 81 -4.73 -2.02 -10.75
CA GLY A 81 -6.16 -2.03 -11.12
C GLY A 81 -6.43 -2.70 -12.48
N ARG A 82 -7.71 -2.84 -12.85
CA ARG A 82 -8.09 -3.29 -14.22
C ARG A 82 -8.24 -2.14 -15.21
N ARG A 83 -8.12 -0.88 -14.78
CA ARG A 83 -8.05 0.25 -15.72
C ARG A 83 -6.70 0.22 -16.41
N ALA A 84 -6.65 -0.52 -17.52
CA ALA A 84 -5.58 -0.43 -18.47
C ALA A 84 -5.36 1.05 -18.84
N SER A 85 -4.16 1.55 -18.57
CA SER A 85 -3.58 2.70 -19.24
C SER A 85 -4.37 4.01 -19.13
N THR A 86 -4.25 4.71 -18.00
CA THR A 86 -4.42 6.18 -18.03
C THR A 86 -3.47 6.92 -17.10
N CYS A 87 -2.80 6.22 -16.16
CA CYS A 87 -1.63 6.78 -15.51
C CYS A 87 -0.46 6.79 -16.50
N VAL A 88 -0.18 7.97 -17.06
CA VAL A 88 1.09 8.23 -17.76
C VAL A 88 2.22 7.90 -16.79
N ALA A 89 3.07 6.95 -17.17
CA ALA A 89 4.29 6.67 -16.43
C ALA A 89 5.08 7.98 -16.31
N VAL A 90 5.22 8.50 -15.09
CA VAL A 90 6.14 9.63 -14.87
C VAL A 90 7.54 9.06 -15.13
N GLN A 91 8.14 9.48 -16.25
CA GLN A 91 9.50 9.07 -16.59
C GLN A 91 10.41 9.55 -15.47
N THR A 92 11.07 8.62 -14.80
CA THR A 92 12.10 8.94 -13.82
C THR A 92 13.16 9.77 -14.54
N PRO A 93 13.47 11.01 -14.11
CA PRO A 93 14.56 11.75 -14.71
C PRO A 93 15.83 10.93 -14.45
N GLN A 94 16.43 10.46 -15.55
CA GLN A 94 17.74 9.83 -15.55
C GLN A 94 18.68 10.81 -14.82
N ARG A 95 19.22 10.43 -13.66
CA ARG A 95 20.27 11.22 -13.01
C ARG A 95 21.45 11.21 -13.96
N GLY A 96 21.60 12.29 -14.72
CA GLY A 96 22.79 12.57 -15.51
C GLY A 96 24.00 12.48 -14.59
N GLY A 97 24.98 11.67 -15.01
CA GLY A 97 26.28 11.62 -14.37
C GLY A 97 26.91 13.01 -14.36
N VAL A 98 27.45 13.39 -13.23
CA VAL A 98 28.46 14.44 -13.17
C VAL A 98 29.78 13.70 -13.00
N GLY A 99 30.59 13.75 -14.06
CA GLY A 99 31.97 13.30 -14.06
C GLY A 99 32.91 14.31 -13.41
N GLU A 100 34.12 13.80 -13.25
CA GLU A 100 35.39 14.41 -12.77
C GLU A 100 35.53 14.72 -11.27
#